data_AF-A0A7C2VIB1-F1
#
_entry.id   AF-A0A7C2VIB1-F1
#
_cell.length_a   1.000
_cell.length_b   1.000
_cell.length_c   1.000
_cell.angle_alpha   90.00
_cell.angle_beta   90.00
_cell.angle_gamma   90.00
#
_symmetry.space_group_name_H-M   'P 1'
#
loop_
_entity.id
_entity.type
_entity.pdbx_description
1 polymer ?
#
loop_
_entity_poly.entity_id
_entity_poly.type
_entity_poly.pdbx_seq_one_letter_code
_entity_poly.pdbx_strand_id
1 'polypeptide(L)'
;MAYNCPRKQEGLAMKRWAIVGLGVIVGLSVASVAQITWQLPRGEATNSGFASLPLRPPLAVLWTFIPSEPARLNRFPLTHDGERAFLVTANNLYALSLVDGQPRENWRATNLPYLLTTPPILAGGRVFVGTSQGEVLAFDPETGAPLEGIALQQTAINALGTYGDYLFVGTSDGFVHWAPLSHLTDLQSLRLSSPIATNFAFIPFKDEAVICVGTASRLFFLRLTKEGERVRLRELARPLPPAGGSLTDPVYDPATRTVYVGAGETLARYSPLGQPMNPVRLKGSIGGAPVIAPDGTVFVGTDAGMVYALSPRTLSLRWQQRLPSAIQAPLLCTGESLWVATFDGLLSGLEAKTGEIRWHFRLGDVNPNFVSVSVSAPLVAAPFGLVVVDTAGRAYAFTDANCVHDGTPPAFYDATLQLLSAERQVVGYRLFDDAVAQETPAIPGRPPIYLRVRVADRETGVNEKTLKAQLIALRRRPLQVTDLTGTFKATTGEWTVHVHVDRTSEKSPRQVVRVIAPLPDGEYLVVLQASDYAGNTARRAFAFRVDNTLPPPRLQAMQPTAGAPGAQGVPAPPGAPGAPGGPGGY
;
A
#
# COMPACT_ATOMS: atom_id res chain seq x y z
N MET A 1 26.12 9.19 -1.10
CA MET A 1 26.05 9.85 0.23
C MET A 1 25.16 9.01 1.11
N ALA A 2 25.71 8.39 2.16
CA ALA A 2 24.90 7.61 3.11
C ALA A 2 24.10 8.57 4.00
N TYR A 3 22.78 8.47 3.96
CA TYR A 3 21.88 9.19 4.87
C TYR A 3 22.10 8.68 6.30
N ASN A 4 23.01 9.31 7.04
CA ASN A 4 23.13 9.07 8.48
C ASN A 4 22.03 9.83 9.20
N CYS A 5 20.92 9.14 9.48
CA CYS A 5 19.90 9.66 10.39
C CYS A 5 20.51 9.77 11.81
N PRO A 6 20.47 10.95 12.45
CA PRO A 6 21.11 11.13 13.74
C PRO A 6 20.34 10.38 14.84
N ARG A 7 20.79 9.18 15.21
CA ARG A 7 20.36 8.56 16.47
C ARG A 7 20.99 9.35 17.63
N LYS A 8 20.15 9.94 18.49
CA LYS A 8 20.59 10.41 19.81
C LYS A 8 21.26 9.24 20.54
N GLN A 9 22.59 9.26 20.63
CA GLN A 9 23.31 8.43 21.59
C GLN A 9 23.09 9.04 22.97
N GLU A 10 22.45 8.29 23.86
CA GLU A 10 22.42 8.62 25.28
C GLU A 10 23.86 8.56 25.81
N GLY A 11 24.34 9.71 26.31
CA GLY A 11 25.73 9.92 26.65
C GLY A 11 26.17 9.14 27.89
N LEU A 12 27.19 8.29 27.75
CA LEU A 12 28.11 8.01 28.84
C LEU A 12 29.21 9.08 28.82
N ALA A 13 29.22 9.93 29.84
CA ALA A 13 30.26 10.93 30.06
C ALA A 13 31.61 10.24 30.37
N MET A 14 32.59 10.36 29.47
CA MET A 14 33.99 10.01 29.76
C MET A 14 34.82 11.28 29.97
N LYS A 15 35.41 11.38 31.17
CA LYS A 15 36.34 12.42 31.60
C LYS A 15 37.61 12.41 30.75
N ARG A 16 38.04 13.61 30.33
CA ARG A 16 39.28 13.88 29.60
C ARG A 16 40.51 13.50 30.43
N TRP A 17 41.40 12.69 29.86
CA TRP A 17 42.83 12.67 30.18
C TRP A 17 43.60 12.84 28.87
N ALA A 18 44.49 13.83 28.84
CA ALA A 18 45.39 14.11 27.72
C ALA A 18 46.62 13.20 27.83
N ILE A 19 46.91 12.43 26.77
CA ILE A 19 48.23 11.83 26.55
C ILE A 19 48.59 12.02 25.06
N VAL A 20 49.74 12.65 24.84
CA VAL A 20 50.42 12.82 23.55
C VAL A 20 51.29 11.58 23.31
N GLY A 21 51.27 11.01 22.10
CA GLY A 21 52.33 10.09 21.68
C GLY A 21 52.01 9.09 20.55
N LEU A 22 52.72 9.26 19.43
CA LEU A 22 53.06 8.34 18.34
C LEU A 22 51.94 7.76 17.45
N GLY A 23 52.05 8.11 16.16
CA GLY A 23 51.20 7.62 15.08
C GLY A 23 51.40 6.14 14.78
N VAL A 24 50.30 5.40 14.88
CA VAL A 24 50.07 4.13 14.19
C VAL A 24 48.98 4.40 13.16
N ILE A 25 49.31 4.27 11.87
CA ILE A 25 48.28 4.23 10.81
C ILE A 25 47.55 2.91 10.98
N VAL A 26 46.45 2.94 11.74
CA VAL A 26 45.46 1.87 11.73
C VAL A 26 44.65 2.06 10.46
N GLY A 27 44.84 1.19 9.48
CA GLY A 27 43.92 1.04 8.37
C GLY A 27 42.55 0.66 8.95
N LEU A 28 41.69 1.66 9.15
CA LEU A 28 40.28 1.43 9.43
C LEU A 28 39.68 0.82 8.17
N SER A 29 39.59 -0.51 8.13
CA SER A 29 38.63 -1.18 7.25
C SER A 29 37.26 -0.65 7.65
N VAL A 30 36.74 0.30 6.87
CA VAL A 30 35.34 0.69 6.98
C VAL A 30 34.59 -0.57 6.59
N ALA A 31 34.05 -1.29 7.58
CA ALA A 31 33.12 -2.36 7.31
C ALA A 31 32.01 -1.76 6.46
N SER A 32 31.93 -2.18 5.20
CA SER A 32 30.82 -1.83 4.32
C SER A 32 29.55 -2.25 5.06
N VAL A 33 28.75 -1.28 5.50
CA VAL A 33 27.41 -1.56 5.97
C VAL A 33 26.70 -2.09 4.73
N ALA A 34 26.34 -3.38 4.73
CA ALA A 34 25.66 -4.00 3.61
C ALA A 34 24.45 -3.13 3.23
N GLN A 35 24.51 -2.53 2.04
CA GLN A 35 23.38 -1.74 1.53
C GLN A 35 22.24 -2.71 1.24
N ILE A 36 21.04 -2.35 1.68
CA ILE A 36 19.83 -3.10 1.34
C ILE A 36 19.61 -2.94 -0.16
N THR A 37 19.62 -4.05 -0.89
CA THR A 37 19.26 -4.12 -2.31
C THR A 37 17.99 -4.95 -2.46
N TRP A 38 17.13 -4.61 -3.43
CA TRP A 38 15.87 -5.30 -3.67
C TRP A 38 15.78 -5.67 -5.14
N GLN A 39 16.52 -6.70 -5.52
CA GLN A 39 16.79 -7.03 -6.93
C GLN A 39 15.72 -7.93 -7.57
N LEU A 40 14.88 -8.55 -6.74
CA LEU A 40 13.79 -9.44 -7.13
C LEU A 40 12.44 -8.89 -6.65
N PRO A 41 11.31 -9.36 -7.20
CA PRO A 41 9.99 -8.79 -6.92
C PRO A 41 9.63 -8.74 -5.43
N ARG A 42 10.13 -9.71 -4.66
CA ARG A 42 9.98 -9.78 -3.20
C ARG A 42 11.31 -9.74 -2.44
N GLY A 43 12.31 -9.10 -3.04
CA GLY A 43 13.61 -8.82 -2.42
C GLY A 43 14.60 -9.96 -2.55
N GLU A 44 14.16 -11.21 -2.38
CA GLU A 44 15.01 -12.39 -2.43
C GLU A 44 14.35 -13.59 -3.12
N ALA A 45 15.15 -14.60 -3.44
CA ALA A 45 14.74 -15.75 -4.27
C ALA A 45 13.69 -16.66 -3.61
N THR A 46 13.58 -16.65 -2.28
CA THR A 46 12.60 -17.43 -1.51
C THR A 46 11.25 -16.72 -1.35
N ASN A 47 11.14 -15.45 -1.79
CA ASN A 47 9.97 -14.60 -1.67
C ASN A 47 9.46 -14.39 -0.23
N SER A 48 10.32 -14.44 0.79
CA SER A 48 9.89 -14.39 2.21
C SER A 48 9.06 -13.16 2.58
N GLY A 49 9.27 -12.03 1.90
CA GLY A 49 8.64 -10.76 2.28
C GLY A 49 9.21 -10.11 3.54
N PHE A 50 10.37 -10.58 3.99
CA PHE A 50 11.09 -10.02 5.12
C PHE A 50 12.26 -9.17 4.63
N ALA A 51 12.51 -8.06 5.33
CA ALA A 51 13.71 -7.27 5.21
C ALA A 51 14.35 -7.06 6.58
N SER A 52 15.67 -7.21 6.66
CA SER A 52 16.44 -6.92 7.88
C SER A 52 16.66 -5.41 8.04
N LEU A 53 15.57 -4.66 8.14
CA LEU A 53 15.53 -3.23 8.36
C LEU A 53 14.76 -2.96 9.66
N PRO A 54 15.33 -2.28 10.67
CA PRO A 54 14.64 -2.00 11.92
C PRO A 54 13.71 -0.78 11.80
N LEU A 55 12.87 -0.73 10.77
CA LEU A 55 11.97 0.39 10.51
C LEU A 55 10.83 0.38 11.53
N ARG A 56 10.53 1.54 12.13
CA ARG A 56 9.49 1.69 13.14
C ARG A 56 8.57 2.85 12.79
N PRO A 57 7.27 2.73 13.10
CA PRO A 57 6.38 3.87 13.03
C PRO A 57 6.69 4.94 14.09
N PRO A 58 6.30 6.22 13.87
CA PRO A 58 5.65 6.72 12.66
C PRO A 58 6.64 6.91 11.49
N LEU A 59 6.12 6.82 10.27
CA LEU A 59 6.88 7.18 9.08
C LEU A 59 6.44 8.54 8.55
N ALA A 60 7.33 9.18 7.80
CA ALA A 60 7.05 10.39 7.03
C ALA A 60 7.27 10.12 5.54
N VAL A 61 6.51 10.81 4.69
CA VAL A 61 6.75 10.83 3.25
C VAL A 61 8.10 11.51 2.97
N LEU A 62 8.99 10.81 2.27
CA LEU A 62 10.28 11.34 1.84
C LEU A 62 10.16 12.00 0.46
N TRP A 63 9.55 11.30 -0.50
CA TRP A 63 9.28 11.80 -1.84
C TRP A 63 8.12 11.03 -2.47
N THR A 64 7.54 11.63 -3.50
CA THR A 64 6.50 11.00 -4.34
C THR A 64 6.86 11.15 -5.80
N PHE A 65 6.65 10.09 -6.58
CA PHE A 65 6.78 10.10 -8.03
C PHE A 65 5.43 9.84 -8.68
N ILE A 66 5.09 10.68 -9.66
CA ILE A 66 3.87 10.53 -10.47
C ILE A 66 4.33 10.31 -11.93
N PRO A 67 4.03 9.15 -12.53
CA PRO A 67 4.37 8.91 -13.93
C PRO A 67 3.57 9.86 -14.83
N SER A 68 4.16 10.28 -15.94
CA SER A 68 3.49 11.14 -16.93
C SER A 68 2.26 10.46 -17.54
N GLU A 69 2.30 9.13 -17.67
CA GLU A 69 1.19 8.30 -18.13
C GLU A 69 0.86 7.25 -17.06
N PRO A 70 -0.20 7.48 -16.26
CA PRO A 70 -0.61 6.53 -15.26
C PRO A 70 -1.04 5.19 -15.86
N ALA A 71 -0.63 4.10 -15.22
CA ALA A 71 -1.09 2.77 -15.59
C ALA A 71 -2.57 2.58 -15.24
N ARG A 72 -3.28 1.73 -15.99
CA ARG A 72 -4.66 1.34 -15.63
C ARG A 72 -4.71 0.44 -14.39
N LEU A 73 -3.79 -0.52 -14.33
CA LEU A 73 -3.66 -1.48 -13.23
C LEU A 73 -2.22 -1.99 -13.16
N ASN A 74 -1.39 -1.32 -12.36
CA ASN A 74 -0.06 -1.77 -12.03
C ASN A 74 -0.09 -2.69 -10.80
N ARG A 75 0.41 -3.91 -10.94
CA ARG A 75 0.57 -4.88 -9.85
C ARG A 75 2.04 -5.13 -9.54
N PHE A 76 2.95 -4.41 -10.21
CA PHE A 76 4.36 -4.66 -10.12
C PHE A 76 5.01 -3.77 -9.07
N PRO A 77 5.84 -4.36 -8.17
CA PRO A 77 6.71 -3.59 -7.31
C PRO A 77 7.80 -2.89 -8.15
N LEU A 78 8.48 -1.94 -7.54
CA LEU A 78 9.80 -1.52 -8.03
C LEU A 78 10.88 -2.49 -7.55
N THR A 79 12.01 -2.52 -8.24
CA THR A 79 13.26 -3.12 -7.73
C THR A 79 14.35 -2.06 -7.64
N HIS A 80 15.42 -2.32 -6.89
CA HIS A 80 16.52 -1.37 -6.79
C HIS A 80 17.87 -2.02 -6.48
N ASP A 81 18.92 -1.35 -6.92
CA ASP A 81 20.32 -1.71 -6.66
C ASP A 81 20.87 -1.09 -5.36
N GLY A 82 20.06 -0.31 -4.64
CA GLY A 82 20.45 0.41 -3.42
C GLY A 82 20.69 1.91 -3.64
N GLU A 83 20.78 2.35 -4.89
CA GLU A 83 20.86 3.77 -5.28
C GLU A 83 19.78 4.17 -6.29
N ARG A 84 19.40 3.26 -7.18
CA ARG A 84 18.49 3.48 -8.31
C ARG A 84 17.32 2.53 -8.19
N ALA A 85 16.11 3.07 -8.28
CA ALA A 85 14.86 2.31 -8.32
C ALA A 85 14.36 2.17 -9.75
N PHE A 86 14.05 0.94 -10.14
CA PHE A 86 13.51 0.59 -11.45
C PHE A 86 12.02 0.33 -11.32
N LEU A 87 11.23 1.12 -12.03
CA LEU A 87 9.77 1.13 -11.91
C LEU A 87 9.13 0.92 -13.28
N VAL A 88 8.30 -0.12 -13.36
CA VAL A 88 7.45 -0.39 -14.52
C VAL A 88 6.08 0.25 -14.30
N THR A 89 5.59 0.99 -15.31
CA THR A 89 4.21 1.48 -15.37
C THR A 89 3.64 1.27 -16.77
N ALA A 90 2.67 0.38 -16.94
CA ALA A 90 2.08 0.04 -18.24
C ALA A 90 3.13 -0.36 -19.30
N ASN A 91 3.44 0.51 -20.26
CA ASN A 91 4.44 0.32 -21.32
C ASN A 91 5.70 1.20 -21.11
N ASN A 92 5.93 1.66 -19.88
CA ASN A 92 7.05 2.51 -19.50
C ASN A 92 7.92 1.86 -18.42
N LEU A 93 9.23 2.02 -18.52
CA LEU A 93 10.23 1.69 -17.50
C LEU A 93 11.03 2.94 -17.14
N TYR A 94 11.09 3.28 -15.85
CA TYR A 94 11.81 4.42 -15.31
C TYR A 94 12.95 3.97 -14.39
N ALA A 95 14.07 4.70 -14.38
CA ALA A 95 15.01 4.71 -13.25
C ALA A 95 14.81 5.99 -12.48
N LEU A 96 14.46 5.82 -11.22
CA LEU A 96 14.34 6.88 -10.25
C LEU A 96 15.59 6.86 -9.36
N SER A 97 16.06 8.03 -8.98
CA SER A 97 16.98 8.14 -7.86
C SER A 97 16.22 7.75 -6.58
N LEU A 98 16.77 6.80 -5.79
CA LEU A 98 16.17 6.44 -4.50
C LEU A 98 16.20 7.59 -3.49
N VAL A 99 17.04 8.59 -3.73
CA VAL A 99 17.26 9.71 -2.81
C VAL A 99 16.09 10.69 -2.85
N ASP A 100 15.62 11.06 -4.04
CA ASP A 100 14.68 12.16 -4.27
C ASP A 100 13.50 11.76 -5.18
N GLY A 101 13.47 10.52 -5.67
CA GLY A 101 12.42 10.00 -6.53
C GLY A 101 12.42 10.58 -7.94
N GLN A 102 13.41 11.40 -8.30
CA GLN A 102 13.46 12.05 -9.60
C GLN A 102 13.87 11.04 -10.70
N PRO A 103 13.17 11.04 -11.85
CA PRO A 103 13.57 10.22 -12.98
C PRO A 103 14.87 10.75 -13.56
N ARG A 104 15.77 9.85 -13.96
CA ARG A 104 16.93 10.24 -14.77
C ARG A 104 16.48 10.48 -16.21
N GLU A 105 16.62 11.70 -16.71
CA GLU A 105 16.08 12.11 -18.02
C GLU A 105 16.50 11.20 -19.19
N ASN A 106 17.71 10.62 -19.12
CA ASN A 106 18.29 9.74 -20.12
C ASN A 106 18.15 8.24 -19.80
N TRP A 107 17.60 7.88 -18.64
CA TRP A 107 17.33 6.49 -18.24
C TRP A 107 15.82 6.31 -18.12
N ARG A 108 15.17 6.17 -19.28
CA ARG A 108 13.76 5.79 -19.37
C ARG A 108 13.50 5.11 -20.70
N ALA A 109 12.71 4.05 -20.68
CA ALA A 109 12.17 3.41 -21.87
C ALA A 109 10.66 3.63 -21.84
N THR A 110 10.18 4.61 -22.59
CA THR A 110 8.78 5.05 -22.57
C THR A 110 8.10 4.84 -23.90
N ASN A 111 6.76 4.75 -23.89
CA ASN A 111 5.93 4.58 -25.08
C ASN A 111 6.33 3.35 -25.91
N LEU A 112 6.69 2.27 -25.22
CA LEU A 112 7.02 1.01 -25.87
C LEU A 112 5.76 0.48 -26.60
N PRO A 113 5.94 -0.20 -27.75
CA PRO A 113 4.83 -0.66 -28.59
C PRO A 113 4.05 -1.85 -27.98
N TYR A 114 4.44 -2.29 -26.79
CA TYR A 114 3.87 -3.43 -26.05
C TYR A 114 3.76 -3.08 -24.57
N LEU A 115 2.93 -3.84 -23.85
CA LEU A 115 2.83 -3.71 -22.40
C LEU A 115 4.00 -4.46 -21.74
N LEU A 116 4.53 -3.88 -20.68
CA LEU A 116 5.44 -4.58 -19.77
C LEU A 116 4.59 -5.40 -18.80
N THR A 117 4.88 -6.68 -18.68
CA THR A 117 4.01 -7.68 -18.03
C THR A 117 4.65 -8.33 -16.80
N THR A 118 5.85 -7.92 -16.42
CA THR A 118 6.53 -8.39 -15.22
C THR A 118 7.07 -7.23 -14.39
N PRO A 119 7.32 -7.43 -13.08
CA PRO A 119 8.26 -6.59 -12.36
C PRO A 119 9.61 -6.50 -13.07
N PRO A 120 10.34 -5.38 -12.92
CA PRO A 120 11.73 -5.33 -13.29
C PRO A 120 12.55 -6.21 -12.34
N ILE A 121 13.53 -6.95 -12.84
CA ILE A 121 14.51 -7.67 -12.00
C ILE A 121 15.94 -7.26 -12.35
N LEU A 122 16.83 -7.30 -11.37
CA LEU A 122 18.25 -7.04 -11.54
C LEU A 122 19.03 -8.35 -11.50
N ALA A 123 19.74 -8.68 -12.57
CA ALA A 123 20.57 -9.88 -12.65
C ALA A 123 21.69 -9.72 -13.67
N GLY A 124 22.89 -10.26 -13.38
CA GLY A 124 24.00 -10.27 -14.34
C GLY A 124 24.43 -8.87 -14.83
N GLY A 125 24.24 -7.84 -14.01
CA GLY A 125 24.52 -6.45 -14.39
C GLY A 125 23.50 -5.84 -15.36
N ARG A 126 22.29 -6.37 -15.45
CA ARG A 126 21.20 -5.89 -16.33
C ARG A 126 19.90 -5.73 -15.56
N VAL A 127 19.05 -4.80 -16.02
CA VAL A 127 17.63 -4.74 -15.67
C VAL A 127 16.85 -5.52 -16.72
N PHE A 128 16.09 -6.53 -16.30
CA PHE A 128 15.22 -7.31 -17.19
C PHE A 128 13.74 -7.00 -16.94
N VAL A 129 12.96 -6.96 -18.01
CA VAL A 129 11.50 -6.85 -17.96
C VAL A 129 10.86 -7.63 -19.10
N GLY A 130 9.78 -8.35 -18.81
CA GLY A 130 9.02 -9.13 -19.78
C GLY A 130 7.93 -8.31 -20.48
N THR A 131 7.60 -8.67 -21.72
CA THR A 131 6.58 -8.00 -22.53
C THR A 131 5.38 -8.90 -22.83
N SER A 132 4.26 -8.27 -23.21
CA SER A 132 3.06 -8.95 -23.69
C SER A 132 3.25 -9.68 -25.02
N GLN A 133 4.38 -9.48 -25.72
CA GLN A 133 4.67 -10.07 -27.04
C GLN A 133 5.73 -11.18 -26.99
N GLY A 134 6.26 -11.51 -25.81
CA GLY A 134 7.23 -12.58 -25.62
C GLY A 134 8.68 -12.15 -25.62
N GLU A 135 8.93 -10.86 -25.53
CA GLU A 135 10.29 -10.36 -25.37
C GLU A 135 10.63 -10.25 -23.88
N VAL A 136 11.85 -10.64 -23.52
CA VAL A 136 12.50 -10.23 -22.29
C VAL A 136 13.50 -9.17 -22.67
N LEU A 137 13.16 -7.91 -22.39
CA LEU A 137 14.03 -6.77 -22.64
C LEU A 137 15.11 -6.72 -21.57
N ALA A 138 16.29 -6.26 -21.95
CA ALA A 138 17.41 -6.04 -21.05
C ALA A 138 17.93 -4.62 -21.23
N PHE A 139 18.29 -3.97 -20.12
CA PHE A 139 18.85 -2.63 -20.12
C PHE A 139 20.06 -2.56 -19.20
N ASP A 140 21.01 -1.70 -19.55
CA ASP A 140 22.12 -1.34 -18.68
C ASP A 140 21.59 -0.54 -17.47
N PRO A 141 21.81 -0.97 -16.21
CA PRO A 141 21.26 -0.32 -15.02
C PRO A 141 21.76 1.11 -14.80
N GLU A 142 22.87 1.50 -15.40
CA GLU A 142 23.49 2.82 -15.18
C GLU A 142 23.09 3.84 -16.24
N THR A 143 23.10 3.41 -17.49
CA THR A 143 22.94 4.25 -18.69
C THR A 143 21.56 4.12 -19.33
N GLY A 144 20.90 2.97 -19.17
CA GLY A 144 19.58 2.70 -19.73
C GLY A 144 19.66 2.25 -21.18
N ALA A 145 20.87 2.05 -21.70
CA ALA A 145 21.10 1.52 -23.02
C ALA A 145 20.47 0.12 -23.13
N PRO A 146 19.75 -0.18 -24.22
CA PRO A 146 19.24 -1.52 -24.45
C PRO A 146 20.42 -2.50 -24.60
N LEU A 147 20.31 -3.64 -23.94
CA LEU A 147 21.25 -4.75 -24.00
C LEU A 147 20.58 -5.96 -24.65
N GLU A 148 21.38 -7.00 -24.91
CA GLU A 148 20.86 -8.28 -25.40
C GLU A 148 19.82 -8.86 -24.44
N GLY A 149 18.64 -9.11 -24.97
CA GLY A 149 17.50 -9.75 -24.31
C GLY A 149 17.17 -11.12 -24.91
N ILE A 150 15.96 -11.61 -24.65
CA ILE A 150 15.43 -12.86 -25.21
C ILE A 150 14.19 -12.54 -26.04
N ALA A 151 14.08 -13.09 -27.24
CA ALA A 151 12.87 -13.00 -28.05
C ALA A 151 12.19 -14.38 -28.13
N LEU A 152 11.08 -14.55 -27.40
CA LEU A 152 10.19 -15.70 -27.51
C LEU A 152 9.03 -15.32 -28.43
N GLN A 153 8.65 -16.21 -29.35
CA GLN A 153 7.62 -15.88 -30.33
C GLN A 153 6.21 -15.92 -29.70
N GLN A 154 5.49 -14.80 -29.76
CA GLN A 154 4.03 -14.67 -29.64
C GLN A 154 3.39 -15.23 -28.35
N THR A 155 4.06 -15.13 -27.20
CA THR A 155 3.51 -15.52 -25.89
C THR A 155 3.89 -14.50 -24.83
N ALA A 156 2.94 -14.02 -24.01
CA ALA A 156 3.27 -13.01 -22.99
C ALA A 156 4.17 -13.59 -21.89
N ILE A 157 5.14 -12.80 -21.44
CA ILE A 157 6.01 -13.15 -20.31
C ILE A 157 5.26 -12.84 -19.00
N ASN A 158 5.09 -13.84 -18.14
CA ASN A 158 4.32 -13.72 -16.90
C ASN A 158 5.20 -13.73 -15.64
N ALA A 159 6.40 -14.29 -15.72
CA ALA A 159 7.31 -14.37 -14.60
C ALA A 159 8.77 -14.25 -15.05
N LEU A 160 9.56 -13.51 -14.28
CA LEU A 160 11.01 -13.49 -14.39
C LEU A 160 11.60 -13.86 -13.03
N GLY A 161 12.71 -14.58 -13.03
CA GLY A 161 13.45 -14.93 -11.82
C GLY A 161 14.91 -15.21 -12.13
N THR A 162 15.76 -15.13 -11.11
CA THR A 162 17.17 -15.51 -11.23
C THR A 162 17.58 -16.40 -10.09
N TYR A 163 18.47 -17.35 -10.39
CA TYR A 163 19.08 -18.21 -9.39
C TYR A 163 20.45 -18.66 -9.87
N GLY A 164 21.48 -18.36 -9.07
CA GLY A 164 22.86 -18.43 -9.55
C GLY A 164 23.06 -17.54 -10.78
N ASP A 165 23.75 -18.06 -11.79
CA ASP A 165 24.06 -17.32 -13.02
C ASP A 165 23.02 -17.53 -14.13
N TYR A 166 21.78 -17.88 -13.78
CA TYR A 166 20.72 -18.17 -14.76
C TYR A 166 19.54 -17.22 -14.63
N LEU A 167 18.99 -16.87 -15.80
CA LEU A 167 17.69 -16.22 -15.93
C LEU A 167 16.62 -17.28 -16.20
N PHE A 168 15.48 -17.16 -15.53
CA PHE A 168 14.30 -18.00 -15.72
C PHE A 168 13.12 -17.13 -16.19
N VAL A 169 12.40 -17.64 -17.19
CA VAL A 169 11.31 -16.95 -17.86
C VAL A 169 10.08 -17.85 -17.88
N GLY A 170 8.99 -17.39 -17.29
CA GLY A 170 7.71 -18.09 -17.30
C GLY A 170 6.73 -17.43 -18.26
N THR A 171 6.08 -18.20 -19.11
CA THR A 171 5.22 -17.68 -20.19
C THR A 171 3.74 -18.07 -20.06
N SER A 172 2.90 -17.32 -20.77
CA SER A 172 1.46 -17.53 -20.83
C SER A 172 1.04 -18.82 -21.53
N ASP A 173 1.89 -19.44 -22.33
CA ASP A 173 1.65 -20.76 -22.94
C ASP A 173 2.17 -21.93 -22.08
N GLY A 174 2.64 -21.61 -20.87
CA GLY A 174 3.00 -22.59 -19.84
C GLY A 174 4.42 -23.13 -19.95
N PHE A 175 5.34 -22.42 -20.60
CA PHE A 175 6.75 -22.82 -20.61
C PHE A 175 7.53 -22.13 -19.50
N VAL A 176 8.47 -22.88 -18.93
CA VAL A 176 9.60 -22.33 -18.18
C VAL A 176 10.81 -22.39 -19.10
N HIS A 177 11.33 -21.24 -19.50
CA HIS A 177 12.58 -21.13 -20.22
C HIS A 177 13.71 -20.72 -19.27
N TRP A 178 14.94 -21.11 -19.57
CA TRP A 178 16.11 -20.65 -18.83
C TRP A 178 17.35 -20.57 -19.71
N ALA A 179 18.22 -19.61 -19.41
CA ALA A 179 19.49 -19.44 -20.08
C ALA A 179 20.55 -18.89 -19.11
N PRO A 180 21.84 -19.18 -19.30
CA PRO A 180 22.91 -18.50 -18.57
C PRO A 180 22.87 -16.99 -18.83
N LEU A 181 23.04 -16.17 -17.79
CA LEU A 181 23.07 -14.70 -17.90
C LEU A 181 24.21 -14.20 -18.80
N SER A 182 25.29 -14.98 -18.93
CA SER A 182 26.42 -14.70 -19.82
C SER A 182 26.12 -14.97 -21.30
N HIS A 183 25.17 -15.87 -21.60
CA HIS A 183 24.85 -16.34 -22.95
C HIS A 183 23.35 -16.63 -23.07
N LEU A 184 22.54 -15.58 -23.24
CA LEU A 184 21.07 -15.69 -23.28
C LEU A 184 20.55 -16.51 -24.47
N THR A 185 21.39 -16.76 -25.47
CA THR A 185 21.09 -17.58 -26.65
C THR A 185 21.12 -19.09 -26.38
N ASP A 186 21.75 -19.59 -25.30
CA ASP A 186 21.70 -21.01 -24.89
C ASP A 186 20.39 -21.30 -24.13
N LEU A 187 19.27 -20.99 -24.79
CA LEU A 187 17.94 -21.05 -24.22
C LEU A 187 17.42 -22.49 -24.19
N GLN A 188 17.09 -22.95 -22.98
CA GLN A 188 16.44 -24.23 -22.74
C GLN A 188 15.00 -24.03 -22.28
N SER A 189 14.15 -25.05 -22.43
CA SER A 189 12.72 -24.94 -22.18
C SER A 189 12.12 -26.22 -21.60
N LEU A 190 11.15 -26.06 -20.71
CA LEU A 190 10.33 -27.13 -20.15
C LEU A 190 8.86 -26.70 -20.22
N ARG A 191 8.01 -27.55 -20.83
CA ARG A 191 6.58 -27.27 -20.96
C ARG A 191 5.80 -27.79 -19.75
N LEU A 192 5.00 -26.92 -19.15
CA LEU A 192 4.02 -27.23 -18.11
C LEU A 192 2.61 -27.35 -18.74
N SER A 193 1.66 -27.87 -17.98
CA SER A 193 0.31 -28.17 -18.50
C SER A 193 -0.65 -26.96 -18.54
N SER A 194 -0.21 -25.75 -18.20
CA SER A 194 -1.08 -24.57 -18.03
C SER A 194 -0.25 -23.27 -17.98
N PRO A 195 -0.83 -22.10 -18.34
CA PRO A 195 -0.18 -20.79 -18.26
C PRO A 195 0.42 -20.50 -16.87
N ILE A 196 1.64 -19.98 -16.83
CA ILE A 196 2.27 -19.54 -15.57
C ILE A 196 1.55 -18.28 -15.07
N ALA A 197 1.22 -18.24 -13.79
CA ALA A 197 0.41 -17.18 -13.18
C ALA A 197 1.05 -16.52 -11.95
N THR A 198 2.16 -17.06 -11.44
CA THR A 198 2.87 -16.54 -10.27
C THR A 198 4.34 -16.26 -10.59
N ASN A 199 5.01 -15.50 -9.73
CA ASN A 199 6.47 -15.42 -9.71
C ASN A 199 7.08 -16.76 -9.28
N PHE A 200 8.38 -16.93 -9.56
CA PHE A 200 9.16 -18.08 -9.13
C PHE A 200 9.58 -17.92 -7.66
N ALA A 201 9.53 -19.02 -6.91
CA ALA A 201 10.27 -19.16 -5.67
C ALA A 201 11.36 -20.21 -5.85
N PHE A 202 12.59 -19.87 -5.48
CA PHE A 202 13.73 -20.78 -5.53
C PHE A 202 14.02 -21.29 -4.13
N ILE A 203 14.04 -22.61 -4.01
CA ILE A 203 14.15 -23.34 -2.76
C ILE A 203 15.53 -24.02 -2.75
N PRO A 204 16.50 -23.51 -1.97
CA PRO A 204 17.80 -24.17 -1.86
C PRO A 204 17.66 -25.59 -1.30
N PHE A 205 18.29 -26.56 -1.96
CA PHE A 205 18.22 -27.97 -1.57
C PHE A 205 19.58 -28.65 -1.77
N LYS A 206 20.44 -28.58 -0.73
CA LYS A 206 21.85 -29.04 -0.80
C LYS A 206 22.59 -28.29 -1.93
N ASP A 207 23.25 -29.00 -2.85
CA ASP A 207 23.97 -28.44 -4.01
C ASP A 207 23.04 -28.16 -5.22
N GLU A 208 21.74 -28.32 -5.03
CA GLU A 208 20.71 -28.14 -6.05
C GLU A 208 19.69 -27.10 -5.57
N ALA A 209 18.70 -26.81 -6.43
CA ALA A 209 17.53 -26.03 -6.05
C ALA A 209 16.25 -26.69 -6.54
N VAL A 210 15.14 -26.32 -5.91
CA VAL A 210 13.80 -26.60 -6.43
C VAL A 210 13.15 -25.27 -6.77
N ILE A 211 12.62 -25.15 -7.98
CA ILE A 211 11.79 -24.01 -8.38
C ILE A 211 10.34 -24.36 -8.09
N CYS A 212 9.66 -23.51 -7.34
CA CYS A 212 8.22 -23.56 -7.19
C CYS A 212 7.57 -22.45 -8.02
N VAL A 213 6.58 -22.80 -8.82
CA VAL A 213 5.81 -21.87 -9.65
C VAL A 213 4.36 -22.32 -9.76
N GLY A 214 3.44 -21.37 -9.73
CA GLY A 214 2.00 -21.59 -9.88
C GLY A 214 1.52 -21.31 -11.30
N THR A 215 0.53 -22.10 -11.72
CA THR A 215 -0.34 -21.82 -12.85
C THR A 215 -1.73 -21.43 -12.35
N ALA A 216 -2.68 -21.20 -13.26
CA ALA A 216 -4.06 -20.86 -12.88
C ALA A 216 -4.75 -21.90 -11.97
N SER A 217 -4.28 -23.15 -11.92
CA SER A 217 -4.94 -24.22 -11.16
C SER A 217 -4.00 -25.23 -10.49
N ARG A 218 -2.68 -25.09 -10.65
CA ARG A 218 -1.69 -26.08 -10.18
C ARG A 218 -0.43 -25.40 -9.67
N LEU A 219 0.26 -26.08 -8.77
CA LEU A 219 1.63 -25.75 -8.40
C LEU A 219 2.58 -26.76 -9.02
N PHE A 220 3.73 -26.30 -9.48
CA PHE A 220 4.80 -27.13 -10.03
C PHE A 220 6.06 -26.97 -9.19
N PHE A 221 6.70 -28.10 -8.90
CA PHE A 221 8.00 -28.17 -8.25
C PHE A 221 8.97 -28.76 -9.26
N LEU A 222 9.98 -27.99 -9.64
CA LEU A 222 10.94 -28.35 -10.68
C LEU A 222 12.32 -28.48 -10.04
N ARG A 223 12.94 -29.66 -10.15
CA ARG A 223 14.32 -29.86 -9.72
C ARG A 223 15.25 -29.13 -10.67
N LEU A 224 16.16 -28.34 -10.12
CA LEU A 224 17.26 -27.69 -10.81
C LEU A 224 18.55 -28.44 -10.47
N THR A 225 19.09 -29.17 -11.45
CA THR A 225 20.34 -29.93 -11.29
C THR A 225 21.42 -29.37 -12.19
N LYS A 226 22.62 -29.18 -11.64
CA LYS A 226 23.81 -28.80 -12.42
C LYS A 226 24.46 -30.06 -13.00
N GLU A 227 24.55 -30.14 -14.32
CA GLU A 227 25.21 -31.20 -15.08
C GLU A 227 26.41 -30.57 -15.82
N GLY A 228 27.60 -30.57 -15.17
CA GLY A 228 28.77 -29.85 -15.67
C GLY A 228 28.61 -28.32 -15.58
N GLU A 229 28.77 -27.61 -16.69
CA GLU A 229 28.50 -26.16 -16.78
C GLU A 229 27.04 -25.84 -17.09
N ARG A 230 26.22 -26.85 -17.39
CA ARG A 230 24.82 -26.67 -17.76
C ARG A 230 23.87 -26.98 -16.62
N VAL A 231 22.69 -26.40 -16.71
CA VAL A 231 21.60 -26.61 -15.76
C VAL A 231 20.43 -27.26 -16.48
N ARG A 232 19.84 -28.25 -15.81
CA ARG A 232 18.68 -29.00 -16.30
C ARG A 232 17.51 -28.86 -15.33
N LEU A 233 16.31 -28.68 -15.90
CA LEU A 233 15.05 -28.74 -15.15
C LEU A 233 14.33 -30.07 -15.36
N ARG A 234 13.74 -30.59 -14.27
CA ARG A 234 12.85 -31.75 -14.30
C ARG A 234 11.68 -31.56 -13.35
N GLU A 235 10.46 -31.84 -13.80
CA GLU A 235 9.28 -31.89 -12.91
C GLU A 235 9.45 -32.93 -11.80
N LEU A 236 9.33 -32.50 -10.54
CA LEU A 236 9.33 -33.35 -9.34
C LEU A 236 7.92 -33.69 -8.89
N ALA A 237 7.08 -32.67 -8.81
CA ALA A 237 5.73 -32.77 -8.29
C ALA A 237 4.85 -31.69 -8.90
N ARG A 238 3.55 -32.00 -8.98
CA ARG A 238 2.52 -31.08 -9.49
C ARG A 238 1.24 -31.14 -8.65
N PRO A 239 1.33 -30.81 -7.34
CA PRO A 239 0.18 -30.93 -6.46
C PRO A 239 -0.97 -30.00 -6.87
N LEU A 240 -2.18 -30.43 -6.56
CA LEU A 240 -3.37 -29.58 -6.66
C LEU A 240 -3.49 -28.73 -5.39
N PRO A 241 -3.59 -27.40 -5.52
CA PRO A 241 -3.95 -26.50 -4.42
C PRO A 241 -5.32 -26.85 -3.82
N PRO A 242 -5.51 -26.70 -2.50
CA PRO A 242 -6.83 -26.80 -1.90
C PRO A 242 -7.69 -25.63 -2.37
N ALA A 243 -8.91 -25.92 -2.85
CA ALA A 243 -9.87 -24.98 -3.43
C ALA A 243 -9.43 -24.33 -4.77
N GLY A 244 -10.37 -24.17 -5.69
CA GLY A 244 -10.13 -23.56 -7.00
C GLY A 244 -10.18 -22.03 -6.91
N GLY A 245 -9.04 -21.38 -6.88
CA GLY A 245 -8.89 -19.92 -6.86
C GLY A 245 -7.51 -19.50 -7.35
N SER A 246 -7.30 -18.19 -7.58
CA SER A 246 -5.99 -17.67 -7.97
C SER A 246 -4.97 -17.96 -6.88
N LEU A 247 -3.80 -18.42 -7.28
CA LEU A 247 -2.68 -18.66 -6.38
C LEU A 247 -1.94 -17.35 -6.11
N THR A 248 -1.50 -17.16 -4.88
CA THR A 248 -0.47 -16.17 -4.59
C THR A 248 0.90 -16.70 -5.04
N ASP A 249 1.89 -15.83 -5.06
CA ASP A 249 3.27 -16.27 -5.23
C ASP A 249 3.66 -17.30 -4.15
N PRO A 250 4.40 -18.36 -4.51
CA PRO A 250 4.96 -19.29 -3.54
C PRO A 250 6.02 -18.62 -2.70
N VAL A 251 6.07 -19.02 -1.42
CA VAL A 251 7.02 -18.51 -0.43
C VAL A 251 7.65 -19.67 0.31
N TYR A 252 8.97 -19.66 0.47
CA TYR A 252 9.70 -20.73 1.15
C TYR A 252 10.20 -20.28 2.53
N ASP A 253 9.83 -21.03 3.56
CA ASP A 253 10.41 -20.92 4.90
C ASP A 253 11.53 -21.96 5.08
N PRO A 254 12.81 -21.54 5.14
CA PRO A 254 13.94 -22.44 5.34
C PRO A 254 13.97 -23.07 6.75
N ALA A 255 13.41 -22.41 7.76
CA ALA A 255 13.46 -22.90 9.15
C ALA A 255 12.58 -24.13 9.35
N THR A 256 11.40 -24.15 8.73
CA THR A 256 10.48 -25.30 8.77
C THR A 256 10.55 -26.18 7.54
N ARG A 257 11.28 -25.75 6.50
CA ARG A 257 11.34 -26.39 5.17
C ARG A 257 9.95 -26.52 4.57
N THR A 258 9.16 -25.45 4.61
CA THR A 258 7.78 -25.43 4.12
C THR A 258 7.63 -24.41 3.01
N VAL A 259 6.93 -24.78 1.94
CA VAL A 259 6.44 -23.86 0.92
C VAL A 259 5.00 -23.50 1.22
N TYR A 260 4.72 -22.20 1.30
CA TYR A 260 3.41 -21.62 1.54
C TYR A 260 2.87 -20.97 0.27
N VAL A 261 1.58 -21.18 0.02
CA VAL A 261 0.84 -20.56 -1.09
C VAL A 261 -0.56 -20.23 -0.60
N GLY A 262 -1.05 -19.02 -0.86
CA GLY A 262 -2.46 -18.69 -0.69
C GLY A 262 -3.28 -19.24 -1.86
N ALA A 263 -4.39 -19.92 -1.55
CA ALA A 263 -5.33 -20.46 -2.53
C ALA A 263 -6.76 -20.27 -2.00
N GLY A 264 -7.43 -19.21 -2.46
CA GLY A 264 -8.71 -18.79 -1.89
C GLY A 264 -8.57 -18.52 -0.39
N GLU A 265 -9.46 -19.09 0.43
CA GLU A 265 -9.42 -18.98 1.91
C GLU A 265 -8.34 -19.87 2.57
N THR A 266 -7.51 -20.56 1.79
CA THR A 266 -6.60 -21.58 2.30
C THR A 266 -5.15 -21.18 2.16
N LEU A 267 -4.41 -21.17 3.27
CA LEU A 267 -2.96 -21.19 3.28
C LEU A 267 -2.50 -22.64 3.05
N ALA A 268 -2.22 -22.96 1.79
CA ALA A 268 -1.73 -24.26 1.36
C ALA A 268 -0.26 -24.44 1.75
N ARG A 269 0.13 -25.69 2.03
CA ARG A 269 1.45 -26.04 2.53
C ARG A 269 2.00 -27.24 1.81
N TYR A 270 3.28 -27.17 1.48
CA TYR A 270 3.99 -28.24 0.78
C TYR A 270 5.39 -28.40 1.36
N SER A 271 5.91 -29.62 1.29
CA SER A 271 7.34 -29.86 1.49
C SER A 271 8.15 -29.24 0.34
N PRO A 272 9.49 -29.12 0.45
CA PRO A 272 10.33 -28.59 -0.63
C PRO A 272 10.25 -29.42 -1.92
N LEU A 273 9.76 -30.66 -1.82
CA LEU A 273 9.60 -31.60 -2.92
C LEU A 273 8.14 -31.68 -3.42
N GLY A 274 7.26 -30.78 -2.95
CA GLY A 274 5.88 -30.68 -3.41
C GLY A 274 4.90 -31.67 -2.81
N GLN A 275 5.26 -32.34 -1.69
CA GLN A 275 4.29 -33.19 -0.98
C GLN A 275 3.32 -32.30 -0.18
N PRO A 276 2.00 -32.48 -0.32
CA PRO A 276 1.03 -31.68 0.42
C PRO A 276 1.13 -31.94 1.92
N MET A 277 1.02 -30.86 2.70
CA MET A 277 0.94 -30.86 4.15
C MET A 277 -0.43 -30.32 4.58
N ASN A 278 -0.79 -30.50 5.86
CA ASN A 278 -2.06 -30.02 6.38
C ASN A 278 -2.21 -28.50 6.17
N PRO A 279 -3.21 -28.05 5.39
CA PRO A 279 -3.40 -26.63 5.12
C PRO A 279 -4.06 -25.91 6.30
N VAL A 280 -4.06 -24.58 6.27
CA VAL A 280 -4.77 -23.74 7.25
C VAL A 280 -5.86 -22.95 6.54
N ARG A 281 -7.10 -23.01 7.02
CA ARG A 281 -8.21 -22.22 6.48
C ARG A 281 -8.40 -20.95 7.32
N LEU A 282 -8.48 -19.81 6.64
CA LEU A 282 -8.66 -18.49 7.21
C LEU A 282 -9.99 -17.89 6.72
N LYS A 283 -10.44 -16.78 7.32
CA LYS A 283 -11.60 -16.05 6.77
C LYS A 283 -11.14 -15.04 5.74
N GLY A 284 -11.83 -15.04 4.59
CA GLY A 284 -11.49 -14.22 3.44
C GLY A 284 -10.43 -14.87 2.56
N SER A 285 -10.46 -14.54 1.27
CA SER A 285 -9.49 -15.01 0.29
C SER A 285 -8.12 -14.36 0.55
N ILE A 286 -7.07 -15.16 0.47
CA ILE A 286 -5.68 -14.70 0.58
C ILE A 286 -5.29 -14.08 -0.76
N GLY A 287 -5.28 -12.74 -0.81
CA GLY A 287 -4.97 -12.00 -2.04
C GLY A 287 -3.49 -11.77 -2.29
N GLY A 288 -2.71 -11.61 -1.21
CA GLY A 288 -1.26 -11.37 -1.26
C GLY A 288 -0.46 -12.56 -0.72
N ALA A 289 0.72 -12.79 -1.28
CA ALA A 289 1.63 -13.84 -0.81
C ALA A 289 1.95 -13.69 0.69
N PRO A 290 2.05 -14.80 1.44
CA PRO A 290 2.36 -14.76 2.87
C PRO A 290 3.74 -14.16 3.13
N VAL A 291 3.96 -13.70 4.36
CA VAL A 291 5.27 -13.22 4.83
C VAL A 291 5.80 -14.14 5.91
N ILE A 292 7.09 -14.46 5.86
CA ILE A 292 7.78 -15.26 6.87
C ILE A 292 8.73 -14.35 7.65
N ALA A 293 8.45 -14.15 8.93
CA ALA A 293 9.32 -13.39 9.82
C ALA A 293 10.57 -14.21 10.23
N PRO A 294 11.63 -13.57 10.77
CA PRO A 294 12.84 -14.27 11.23
C PRO A 294 12.59 -15.27 12.35
N ASP A 295 11.58 -15.04 13.19
CA ASP A 295 11.15 -15.98 14.23
C ASP A 295 10.24 -17.11 13.69
N GLY A 296 10.03 -17.12 12.38
CA GLY A 296 9.18 -18.04 11.62
C GLY A 296 7.69 -17.73 11.71
N THR A 297 7.26 -16.62 12.32
CA THR A 297 5.85 -16.22 12.29
C THR A 297 5.40 -16.03 10.84
N VAL A 298 4.26 -16.62 10.49
CA VAL A 298 3.67 -16.48 9.16
C VAL A 298 2.57 -15.42 9.21
N PHE A 299 2.75 -14.33 8.46
CA PHE A 299 1.73 -13.31 8.31
C PHE A 299 0.94 -13.48 7.01
N VAL A 300 -0.37 -13.29 7.08
CA VAL A 300 -1.28 -13.44 5.94
C VAL A 300 -2.28 -12.30 5.92
N GLY A 301 -2.44 -11.64 4.78
CA GLY A 301 -3.50 -10.66 4.53
C GLY A 301 -4.62 -11.25 3.67
N THR A 302 -5.87 -10.84 3.92
CA THR A 302 -7.03 -11.31 3.14
C THR A 302 -7.87 -10.18 2.55
N ASP A 303 -8.66 -10.51 1.53
CA ASP A 303 -9.63 -9.60 0.90
C ASP A 303 -10.76 -9.15 1.84
N ALA A 304 -11.01 -9.92 2.90
CA ALA A 304 -11.86 -9.53 4.02
C ALA A 304 -11.17 -8.54 4.97
N GLY A 305 -10.02 -7.98 4.57
CA GLY A 305 -9.20 -7.01 5.30
C GLY A 305 -8.72 -7.50 6.66
N MET A 306 -8.50 -8.81 6.78
CA MET A 306 -7.92 -9.42 7.98
C MET A 306 -6.42 -9.62 7.78
N VAL A 307 -5.64 -9.26 8.79
CA VAL A 307 -4.24 -9.68 8.95
C VAL A 307 -4.22 -10.78 10.00
N TYR A 308 -3.60 -11.91 9.68
CA TYR A 308 -3.38 -13.03 10.60
C TYR A 308 -1.90 -13.21 10.86
N ALA A 309 -1.53 -13.45 12.12
CA ALA A 309 -0.21 -13.94 12.50
C ALA A 309 -0.33 -15.36 13.02
N LEU A 310 0.39 -16.28 12.40
CA LEU A 310 0.35 -17.71 12.71
C LEU A 310 1.70 -18.14 13.30
N SER A 311 1.66 -19.02 14.29
CA SER A 311 2.88 -19.54 14.90
C SER A 311 3.71 -20.38 13.91
N PRO A 312 5.05 -20.35 13.99
CA PRO A 312 5.96 -21.00 13.01
C PRO A 312 5.72 -22.49 12.81
N ARG A 313 5.36 -23.23 13.86
CA ARG A 313 5.31 -24.70 13.81
C ARG A 313 3.90 -25.25 13.76
N THR A 314 3.02 -24.75 14.62
CA THR A 314 1.65 -25.25 14.73
C THR A 314 0.68 -24.48 13.84
N LEU A 315 1.09 -23.30 13.35
CA LEU A 315 0.24 -22.34 12.65
C LEU A 315 -1.05 -22.00 13.40
N SER A 316 -1.01 -22.11 14.72
CA SER A 316 -2.05 -21.60 15.58
C SER A 316 -2.07 -20.09 15.52
N LEU A 317 -3.26 -19.50 15.51
CA LEU A 317 -3.45 -18.06 15.53
C LEU A 317 -2.76 -17.44 16.76
N ARG A 318 -1.78 -16.56 16.53
CA ARG A 318 -1.17 -15.73 17.58
C ARG A 318 -2.02 -14.49 17.82
N TRP A 319 -2.36 -13.78 16.75
CA TRP A 319 -3.25 -12.62 16.77
C TRP A 319 -3.87 -12.42 15.38
N GLN A 320 -4.96 -11.65 15.34
CA GLN A 320 -5.56 -11.16 14.11
C GLN A 320 -5.93 -9.68 14.25
N GLN A 321 -5.84 -8.92 13.17
CA GLN A 321 -6.18 -7.50 13.12
C GLN A 321 -7.09 -7.22 11.92
N ARG A 322 -8.22 -6.52 12.15
CA ARG A 322 -9.10 -6.04 11.07
C ARG A 322 -8.64 -4.66 10.64
N LEU A 323 -8.39 -4.51 9.34
CA LEU A 323 -8.23 -3.24 8.65
C LEU A 323 -9.53 -2.87 7.92
N PRO A 324 -9.77 -1.60 7.57
CA PRO A 324 -11.07 -1.16 7.04
C PRO A 324 -11.38 -1.63 5.60
N SER A 325 -10.39 -2.13 4.86
CA SER A 325 -10.53 -2.51 3.44
C SER A 325 -9.73 -3.78 3.13
N ALA A 326 -9.96 -4.34 1.94
CA ALA A 326 -9.33 -5.57 1.44
C ALA A 326 -7.80 -5.46 1.41
N ILE A 327 -7.09 -6.56 1.66
CA ILE A 327 -5.63 -6.63 1.55
C ILE A 327 -5.30 -7.55 0.36
N GLN A 328 -4.86 -6.94 -0.74
CA GLN A 328 -4.46 -7.65 -1.95
C GLN A 328 -2.94 -7.66 -2.15
N ALA A 329 -2.27 -6.57 -1.75
CA ALA A 329 -0.82 -6.48 -1.80
C ALA A 329 -0.17 -7.47 -0.81
N PRO A 330 0.93 -8.15 -1.22
CA PRO A 330 1.78 -8.85 -0.26
C PRO A 330 2.33 -7.89 0.79
N LEU A 331 2.28 -8.32 2.06
CA LEU A 331 2.77 -7.55 3.21
C LEU A 331 4.31 -7.47 3.20
N LEU A 332 4.87 -6.61 4.04
CA LEU A 332 6.31 -6.50 4.27
C LEU A 332 6.61 -6.51 5.78
N CYS A 333 7.50 -7.39 6.22
CA CYS A 333 7.99 -7.42 7.60
C CYS A 333 9.40 -6.80 7.68
N THR A 334 9.58 -5.82 8.56
CA THR A 334 10.87 -5.15 8.78
C THR A 334 11.21 -5.17 10.26
N GLY A 335 12.02 -6.14 10.69
CA GLY A 335 12.33 -6.34 12.10
C GLY A 335 11.09 -6.62 12.96
N GLU A 336 10.71 -5.66 13.83
CA GLU A 336 9.56 -5.78 14.74
C GLU A 336 8.27 -5.17 14.22
N SER A 337 8.28 -4.64 12.99
CA SER A 337 7.14 -3.97 12.36
C SER A 337 6.60 -4.78 11.18
N LEU A 338 5.29 -4.75 11.00
CA LEU A 338 4.59 -5.30 9.84
C LEU A 338 3.88 -4.15 9.10
N TRP A 339 4.19 -4.01 7.82
CA TRP A 339 3.61 -2.99 6.95
C TRP A 339 2.54 -3.59 6.06
N VAL A 340 1.38 -2.94 6.06
CA VAL A 340 0.19 -3.42 5.37
C VAL A 340 -0.42 -2.27 4.59
N ALA A 341 -0.58 -2.45 3.28
CA ALA A 341 -1.36 -1.55 2.45
C ALA A 341 -2.69 -2.20 2.10
N THR A 342 -3.79 -1.54 2.41
CA THR A 342 -5.11 -1.96 1.94
C THR A 342 -5.31 -1.54 0.47
N PHE A 343 -6.24 -2.21 -0.21
CA PHE A 343 -6.56 -1.97 -1.61
C PHE A 343 -7.12 -0.57 -1.89
N ASP A 344 -7.59 0.16 -0.87
CA ASP A 344 -8.01 1.55 -1.00
C ASP A 344 -6.92 2.55 -0.60
N GLY A 345 -5.68 2.10 -0.38
CA GLY A 345 -4.52 2.97 -0.19
C GLY A 345 -4.28 3.44 1.24
N LEU A 346 -4.84 2.78 2.26
CA LEU A 346 -4.41 2.99 3.64
C LEU A 346 -3.15 2.15 3.91
N LEU A 347 -2.01 2.81 4.11
CA LEU A 347 -0.78 2.19 4.59
C LEU A 347 -0.79 2.21 6.12
N SER A 348 -0.56 1.06 6.75
CA SER A 348 -0.54 0.92 8.22
C SER A 348 0.75 0.25 8.68
N GLY A 349 1.30 0.75 9.78
CA GLY A 349 2.42 0.16 10.50
C GLY A 349 1.92 -0.52 11.77
N LEU A 350 2.04 -1.85 11.82
CA LEU A 350 1.62 -2.68 12.94
C LEU A 350 2.84 -3.19 13.71
N GLU A 351 2.71 -3.38 15.02
CA GLU A 351 3.68 -4.14 15.79
C GLU A 351 3.55 -5.63 15.44
N ALA A 352 4.62 -6.26 14.94
CA ALA A 352 4.58 -7.64 14.45
C ALA A 352 4.22 -8.68 15.53
N LYS A 353 4.54 -8.40 16.80
CA LYS A 353 4.27 -9.30 17.93
C LYS A 353 2.81 -9.29 18.38
N THR A 354 2.13 -8.14 18.31
CA THR A 354 0.80 -7.93 18.92
C THR A 354 -0.29 -7.65 17.90
N GLY A 355 0.08 -7.18 16.70
CA GLY A 355 -0.86 -6.69 15.69
C GLY A 355 -1.37 -5.27 15.94
N GLU A 356 -0.90 -4.59 17.01
CA GLU A 356 -1.36 -3.24 17.33
C GLU A 356 -0.96 -2.25 16.23
N ILE A 357 -1.94 -1.52 15.70
CA ILE A 357 -1.71 -0.42 14.75
C ILE A 357 -1.07 0.73 15.51
N ARG A 358 0.18 1.05 15.15
CA ARG A 358 0.96 2.15 15.75
C ARG A 358 0.86 3.44 14.94
N TRP A 359 0.54 3.32 13.66
CA TRP A 359 0.57 4.41 12.69
C TRP A 359 -0.21 4.03 11.44
N HIS A 360 -0.78 5.02 10.78
CA HIS A 360 -1.33 4.87 9.44
C HIS A 360 -1.19 6.16 8.63
N PHE A 361 -1.22 6.00 7.32
CA PHE A 361 -1.14 7.08 6.34
C PHE A 361 -1.98 6.73 5.12
N ARG A 362 -2.79 7.69 4.66
CA ARG A 362 -3.60 7.51 3.46
C ARG A 362 -2.83 8.01 2.24
N LEU A 363 -2.50 7.09 1.35
CA LEU A 363 -1.86 7.44 0.08
C LEU A 363 -2.77 8.40 -0.71
N GLY A 364 -2.15 9.39 -1.34
CA GLY A 364 -2.87 10.43 -2.09
C GLY A 364 -3.30 11.65 -1.26
N ASP A 365 -3.13 11.64 0.06
CA ASP A 365 -3.44 12.79 0.95
C ASP A 365 -2.62 14.04 0.65
N VAL A 366 -1.61 13.93 -0.21
CA VAL A 366 -0.89 15.07 -0.81
C VAL A 366 -1.79 16.00 -1.65
N ASN A 367 -3.01 15.59 -2.04
CA ASN A 367 -3.95 16.45 -2.78
C ASN A 367 -5.44 16.12 -2.47
N PRO A 368 -6.23 17.07 -1.92
CA PRO A 368 -7.64 16.84 -1.58
C PRO A 368 -8.57 16.58 -2.78
N ASN A 369 -8.11 16.79 -4.01
CA ASN A 369 -8.82 16.49 -5.26
C ASN A 369 -8.47 15.12 -5.86
N PHE A 370 -7.55 14.36 -5.25
CA PHE A 370 -7.12 13.08 -5.82
C PHE A 370 -8.09 11.94 -5.51
N VAL A 371 -8.38 11.18 -6.57
CA VAL A 371 -9.23 9.98 -6.55
C VAL A 371 -8.52 8.82 -5.84
N SER A 372 -9.33 7.96 -5.23
CA SER A 372 -8.94 6.70 -4.57
C SER A 372 -7.64 6.10 -5.10
N VAL A 373 -6.64 5.99 -4.23
CA VAL A 373 -5.42 5.22 -4.49
C VAL A 373 -5.76 3.75 -4.29
N SER A 374 -5.29 2.87 -5.18
CA SER A 374 -5.36 1.43 -4.95
C SER A 374 -3.99 0.80 -4.93
N VAL A 375 -3.80 -0.17 -4.04
CA VAL A 375 -2.50 -0.85 -3.87
C VAL A 375 -2.69 -2.34 -4.03
N SER A 376 -1.88 -2.94 -4.90
CA SER A 376 -1.86 -4.38 -5.17
C SER A 376 -0.44 -4.92 -5.39
N ALA A 377 0.53 -4.05 -5.64
CA ALA A 377 1.93 -4.42 -5.71
C ALA A 377 2.50 -4.74 -4.32
N PRO A 378 3.48 -5.66 -4.20
CA PRO A 378 4.26 -5.83 -2.98
C PRO A 378 4.89 -4.53 -2.50
N LEU A 379 4.95 -4.36 -1.17
CA LEU A 379 5.72 -3.29 -0.54
C LEU A 379 7.23 -3.61 -0.65
N VAL A 380 8.04 -2.57 -0.86
CA VAL A 380 9.48 -2.70 -1.10
C VAL A 380 10.25 -2.07 0.05
N ALA A 381 11.17 -2.80 0.67
CA ALA A 381 12.10 -2.22 1.63
C ALA A 381 13.25 -1.52 0.89
N ALA A 382 13.63 -0.33 1.33
CA ALA A 382 14.73 0.46 0.79
C ALA A 382 15.70 0.88 1.91
N PRO A 383 16.93 1.32 1.60
CA PRO A 383 17.90 1.72 2.62
C PRO A 383 17.40 2.80 3.60
N PHE A 384 16.51 3.69 3.16
CA PHE A 384 15.93 4.75 3.99
C PHE A 384 14.63 4.32 4.71
N GLY A 385 13.99 3.22 4.30
CA GLY A 385 12.65 2.89 4.78
C GLY A 385 11.91 1.94 3.85
N LEU A 386 10.79 2.37 3.28
CA LEU A 386 10.01 1.56 2.35
C LEU A 386 9.44 2.41 1.21
N VAL A 387 9.10 1.73 0.10
CA VAL A 387 8.39 2.33 -1.02
C VAL A 387 7.11 1.54 -1.31
N VAL A 388 6.04 2.28 -1.57
CA VAL A 388 4.76 1.73 -2.01
C VAL A 388 4.47 2.22 -3.42
N VAL A 389 4.09 1.29 -4.30
CA VAL A 389 3.66 1.60 -5.67
C VAL A 389 2.17 1.29 -5.78
N ASP A 390 1.41 2.26 -6.27
CA ASP A 390 -0.04 2.10 -6.47
C ASP A 390 -0.38 1.54 -7.86
N THR A 391 -1.66 1.24 -8.08
CA THR A 391 -2.16 0.69 -9.36
C THR A 391 -2.07 1.66 -10.52
N ALA A 392 -1.85 2.95 -10.26
CA ALA A 392 -1.61 3.95 -11.28
C ALA A 392 -0.10 4.08 -11.63
N GLY A 393 0.78 3.34 -10.93
CA GLY A 393 2.22 3.44 -11.10
C GLY A 393 2.86 4.61 -10.36
N ARG A 394 2.13 5.27 -9.45
CA ARG A 394 2.71 6.30 -8.56
C ARG A 394 3.50 5.62 -7.46
N ALA A 395 4.67 6.16 -7.13
CA ALA A 395 5.51 5.66 -6.05
C ALA A 395 5.55 6.65 -4.89
N TYR A 396 5.45 6.14 -3.67
CA TYR A 396 5.50 6.88 -2.42
C TYR A 396 6.61 6.29 -1.56
N ALA A 397 7.66 7.07 -1.32
CA ALA A 397 8.76 6.67 -0.45
C ALA A 397 8.54 7.19 0.96
N PHE A 398 8.76 6.32 1.94
CA PHE A 398 8.62 6.63 3.35
C PHE A 398 9.92 6.35 4.10
N THR A 399 10.24 7.21 5.05
CA THR A 399 11.40 7.08 5.94
C THR A 399 10.97 7.24 7.40
N ASP A 400 11.88 6.97 8.32
CA ASP A 400 11.67 7.27 9.75
C ASP A 400 11.37 8.77 9.90
N ALA A 401 10.27 9.09 10.59
CA ALA A 401 9.82 10.46 10.77
C ALA A 401 10.86 11.35 11.46
N ASN A 402 11.83 10.80 12.20
CA ASN A 402 12.91 11.59 12.79
C ASN A 402 13.92 12.11 11.75
N CYS A 403 13.94 11.54 10.54
CA CYS A 403 14.86 11.93 9.49
C CYS A 403 14.29 13.03 8.58
N VAL A 404 13.00 13.37 8.71
CA VAL A 404 12.32 14.45 7.97
C VAL A 404 11.68 15.38 8.98
N HIS A 405 11.91 16.68 8.86
CA HIS A 405 11.23 17.64 9.73
C HIS A 405 9.81 17.90 9.23
N ASP A 406 8.84 17.26 9.88
CA ASP A 406 7.43 17.59 9.72
C ASP A 406 7.07 18.81 10.57
N GLY A 407 6.85 19.94 9.89
CA GLY A 407 6.39 21.18 10.49
C GLY A 407 4.94 21.52 10.13
N THR A 408 4.23 20.64 9.43
CA THR A 408 2.90 20.93 8.90
C THR A 408 1.84 20.28 9.77
N PRO A 409 0.97 21.04 10.44
CA PRO A 409 -0.12 20.44 11.20
C PRO A 409 -1.25 19.96 10.26
N PRO A 410 -2.11 19.04 10.71
CA PRO A 410 -3.25 18.57 9.93
C PRO A 410 -4.16 19.70 9.43
N ALA A 411 -4.70 19.54 8.23
CA ALA A 411 -5.66 20.46 7.63
C ALA A 411 -7.10 19.91 7.71
N PHE A 412 -8.06 20.84 7.84
CA PHE A 412 -9.49 20.55 7.87
C PHE A 412 -10.14 21.03 6.58
N TYR A 413 -10.98 20.19 5.98
CA TYR A 413 -11.63 20.45 4.70
C TYR A 413 -13.14 20.16 4.79
N ASP A 414 -13.91 20.85 3.94
CA ASP A 414 -15.30 20.51 3.63
C ASP A 414 -16.25 20.40 4.83
N ALA A 415 -16.01 21.22 5.86
CA ALA A 415 -16.86 21.28 7.05
C ALA A 415 -18.33 21.54 6.66
N THR A 416 -19.20 20.58 6.97
CA THR A 416 -20.61 20.59 6.55
C THR A 416 -21.48 20.11 7.70
N LEU A 417 -22.43 20.94 8.13
CA LEU A 417 -23.49 20.50 9.04
C LEU A 417 -24.53 19.69 8.28
N GLN A 418 -24.86 18.51 8.78
CA GLN A 418 -25.82 17.59 8.20
C GLN A 418 -27.03 17.44 9.13
N LEU A 419 -28.21 17.73 8.59
CA LEU A 419 -29.49 17.63 9.26
C LEU A 419 -30.44 16.73 8.46
N LEU A 420 -31.49 16.22 9.10
CA LEU A 420 -32.55 15.51 8.41
C LEU A 420 -33.66 16.48 7.95
N SER A 421 -34.07 16.33 6.69
CA SER A 421 -35.24 16.99 6.11
C SER A 421 -36.55 16.42 6.68
N ALA A 422 -37.66 17.08 6.39
CA ALA A 422 -38.99 16.55 6.70
C ALA A 422 -39.23 15.16 6.05
N GLU A 423 -38.63 14.92 4.90
CA GLU A 423 -38.69 13.68 4.12
C GLU A 423 -37.59 12.67 4.50
N ARG A 424 -36.91 12.89 5.64
CA ARG A 424 -35.80 12.05 6.15
C ARG A 424 -34.58 11.97 5.21
N GLN A 425 -34.36 12.98 4.39
CA GLN A 425 -33.16 13.10 3.56
C GLN A 425 -32.10 13.93 4.28
N VAL A 426 -30.82 13.72 3.98
CA VAL A 426 -29.73 14.52 4.57
C VAL A 426 -29.59 15.83 3.81
N VAL A 427 -29.68 16.95 4.53
CA VAL A 427 -29.44 18.31 4.02
C VAL A 427 -28.14 18.84 4.61
N GLY A 428 -27.24 19.28 3.73
CA GLY A 428 -25.91 19.79 4.10
C GLY A 428 -25.84 21.32 4.05
N TYR A 429 -25.31 21.92 5.12
CA TYR A 429 -24.98 23.35 5.20
C TYR A 429 -23.46 23.48 5.30
N ARG A 430 -22.82 23.99 4.25
CA ARG A 430 -21.37 24.19 4.23
C ARG A 430 -20.99 25.31 5.19
N LEU A 431 -20.00 25.05 6.03
CA LEU A 431 -19.39 26.05 6.90
C LEU A 431 -18.09 26.54 6.27
N PHE A 432 -17.76 27.80 6.53
CA PHE A 432 -16.53 28.43 6.08
C PHE A 432 -15.65 28.76 7.30
N ASP A 433 -14.35 28.70 7.11
CA ASP A 433 -13.36 29.07 8.14
C ASP A 433 -13.50 30.56 8.50
N ASP A 434 -13.27 30.87 9.78
CA ASP A 434 -13.18 32.22 10.34
C ASP A 434 -14.38 33.16 10.07
N ALA A 435 -15.51 32.61 9.62
CA ALA A 435 -16.72 33.38 9.37
C ALA A 435 -17.36 33.81 10.70
N VAL A 436 -17.72 35.10 10.80
CA VAL A 436 -18.53 35.60 11.92
C VAL A 436 -19.90 34.92 11.84
N ALA A 437 -20.44 34.46 12.98
CA ALA A 437 -21.70 33.70 13.02
C ALA A 437 -22.89 34.37 12.29
N GLN A 438 -22.84 35.69 12.10
CA GLN A 438 -23.84 36.48 11.36
C GLN A 438 -23.82 36.25 9.84
N GLU A 439 -22.69 35.82 9.27
CA GLU A 439 -22.53 35.51 7.83
C GLU A 439 -22.71 34.01 7.54
N THR A 440 -22.88 33.19 8.58
CA THR A 440 -23.03 31.73 8.48
C THR A 440 -24.50 31.29 8.42
N PRO A 441 -24.81 30.14 7.79
CA PRO A 441 -26.19 29.68 7.66
C PRO A 441 -26.87 29.46 9.02
N ALA A 442 -28.13 29.85 9.10
CA ALA A 442 -29.00 29.51 10.23
C ALA A 442 -29.64 28.13 9.99
N ILE A 443 -29.60 27.27 11.01
CA ILE A 443 -30.16 25.92 10.95
C ILE A 443 -31.18 25.69 12.09
N PRO A 444 -32.17 24.80 11.90
CA PRO A 444 -32.99 24.35 13.01
C PRO A 444 -32.15 23.51 13.99
N GLY A 445 -32.35 23.70 15.30
CA GLY A 445 -31.59 23.02 16.36
C GLY A 445 -32.04 21.58 16.65
N ARG A 446 -32.92 21.02 15.82
CA ARG A 446 -33.55 19.71 16.05
C ARG A 446 -32.55 18.58 15.81
N PRO A 447 -32.43 17.58 16.71
CA PRO A 447 -31.54 16.45 16.52
C PRO A 447 -32.06 15.45 15.47
N PRO A 448 -31.16 14.68 14.84
CA PRO A 448 -29.71 14.75 14.95
C PRO A 448 -29.09 15.81 14.02
N ILE A 449 -27.96 16.36 14.44
CA ILE A 449 -27.13 17.34 13.73
C ILE A 449 -25.72 16.77 13.81
N TYR A 450 -25.10 16.61 12.66
CA TYR A 450 -23.72 16.15 12.56
C TYR A 450 -22.87 17.22 11.92
N LEU A 451 -21.63 17.36 12.36
CA LEU A 451 -20.61 18.07 11.61
C LEU A 451 -19.76 17.01 10.91
N ARG A 452 -19.81 16.99 9.58
CA ARG A 452 -18.90 16.20 8.76
C ARG A 452 -17.73 17.11 8.35
N VAL A 453 -16.52 16.69 8.62
CA VAL A 453 -15.29 17.36 8.20
C VAL A 453 -14.30 16.33 7.69
N ARG A 454 -13.45 16.68 6.74
CA ARG A 454 -12.31 15.84 6.35
C ARG A 454 -11.04 16.38 7.00
N VAL A 455 -10.26 15.52 7.63
CA VAL A 455 -8.98 15.84 8.25
C VAL A 455 -7.90 15.05 7.52
N ALA A 456 -6.87 15.74 7.03
CA ALA A 456 -5.77 15.11 6.33
C ALA A 456 -4.44 15.77 6.71
N ASP A 457 -3.37 14.98 6.63
CA ASP A 457 -2.00 15.45 6.80
C ASP A 457 -1.14 14.86 5.67
N ARG A 458 -0.18 15.65 5.18
CA ARG A 458 0.58 15.30 3.96
C ARG A 458 1.87 14.54 4.24
N GLU A 459 2.32 14.48 5.50
CA GLU A 459 3.64 13.99 5.86
C GLU A 459 3.56 12.75 6.75
N THR A 460 3.22 12.92 8.04
CA THR A 460 3.19 11.83 9.01
C THR A 460 1.81 11.23 9.24
N GLY A 461 0.77 11.82 8.66
CA GLY A 461 -0.61 11.33 8.75
C GLY A 461 -1.32 11.74 10.04
N VAL A 462 -2.65 11.58 10.07
CA VAL A 462 -3.48 12.06 11.18
C VAL A 462 -3.51 11.07 12.34
N ASN A 463 -3.18 11.53 13.55
CA ASN A 463 -3.30 10.74 14.77
C ASN A 463 -4.71 10.84 15.35
N GLU A 464 -5.54 9.86 15.03
CA GLU A 464 -6.95 9.80 15.43
C GLU A 464 -7.19 9.85 16.95
N LYS A 465 -6.21 9.42 17.76
CA LYS A 465 -6.30 9.46 19.24
C LYS A 465 -6.28 10.89 19.79
N THR A 466 -5.91 11.86 18.96
CA THR A 466 -5.79 13.28 19.36
C THR A 466 -6.99 14.13 18.93
N LEU A 467 -7.96 13.55 18.22
CA LEU A 467 -9.14 14.26 17.73
C LEU A 467 -10.02 14.72 18.90
N LYS A 468 -10.28 16.03 18.97
CA LYS A 468 -11.12 16.65 20.00
C LYS A 468 -12.08 17.66 19.39
N ALA A 469 -13.36 17.56 19.72
CA ALA A 469 -14.39 18.47 19.25
C ALA A 469 -15.14 19.09 20.44
N GLN A 470 -15.42 20.38 20.38
CA GLN A 470 -16.12 21.12 21.43
C GLN A 470 -17.17 22.05 20.83
N LEU A 471 -18.34 22.13 21.45
CA LEU A 471 -19.39 23.09 21.13
C LEU A 471 -19.38 24.23 22.16
N ILE A 472 -19.33 25.47 21.67
CA ILE A 472 -19.34 26.67 22.51
C ILE A 472 -20.60 27.48 22.18
N ALA A 473 -21.43 27.76 23.19
CA ALA A 473 -22.59 28.64 23.06
C ALA A 473 -22.22 30.09 23.42
N LEU A 474 -22.27 31.01 22.45
CA LEU A 474 -21.70 32.36 22.59
C LEU A 474 -22.54 33.33 23.44
N ARG A 475 -23.86 33.11 23.54
CA ARG A 475 -24.78 34.02 24.25
C ARG A 475 -24.98 33.71 25.74
N ARG A 476 -24.39 32.64 26.27
CA ARG A 476 -24.49 32.28 27.69
C ARG A 476 -23.31 32.85 28.47
N ARG A 477 -23.57 33.43 29.65
CA ARG A 477 -22.52 33.86 30.59
C ARG A 477 -22.70 33.11 31.92
N PRO A 478 -21.69 32.33 32.39
CA PRO A 478 -20.43 32.02 31.72
C PRO A 478 -20.64 31.24 30.40
N LEU A 479 -19.66 31.32 29.49
CA LEU A 479 -19.70 30.57 28.23
C LEU A 479 -19.85 29.08 28.52
N GLN A 480 -20.82 28.45 27.87
CA GLN A 480 -21.04 27.02 28.01
C GLN A 480 -20.22 26.28 26.95
N VAL A 481 -19.28 25.46 27.41
CA VAL A 481 -18.44 24.58 26.57
C VAL A 481 -18.87 23.14 26.79
N THR A 482 -19.12 22.40 25.72
CA THR A 482 -19.51 20.99 25.75
C THR A 482 -18.55 20.17 24.90
N ASP A 483 -17.95 19.12 25.45
CA ASP A 483 -17.18 18.17 24.66
C ASP A 483 -18.11 17.31 23.79
N LEU A 484 -17.74 17.15 22.52
CA LEU A 484 -18.50 16.39 21.53
C LEU A 484 -17.80 15.06 21.23
N THR A 485 -18.60 14.07 20.87
CA THR A 485 -18.13 12.77 20.39
C THR A 485 -18.21 12.69 18.88
N GLY A 486 -17.41 11.83 18.27
CA GLY A 486 -17.42 11.62 16.83
C GLY A 486 -16.75 10.31 16.43
N THR A 487 -16.95 9.94 15.16
CA THR A 487 -16.34 8.76 14.55
C THR A 487 -15.42 9.23 13.42
N PHE A 488 -14.15 8.80 13.45
CA PHE A 488 -13.18 9.06 12.40
C PHE A 488 -12.99 7.83 11.52
N LYS A 489 -12.95 8.02 10.21
CA LYS A 489 -12.66 6.99 9.21
C LYS A 489 -11.29 7.29 8.61
N ALA A 490 -10.26 6.59 9.10
CA ALA A 490 -8.88 6.74 8.62
C ALA A 490 -8.73 6.55 7.10
N THR A 491 -9.57 5.71 6.48
CA THR A 491 -9.56 5.53 5.02
C THR A 491 -9.92 6.80 4.26
N THR A 492 -10.93 7.54 4.69
CA THR A 492 -11.41 8.72 3.95
C THR A 492 -10.94 10.04 4.56
N GLY A 493 -10.22 10.00 5.68
CA GLY A 493 -9.98 11.16 6.53
C GLY A 493 -11.27 11.79 7.07
N GLU A 494 -12.42 11.09 6.96
CA GLU A 494 -13.72 11.67 7.30
C GLU A 494 -13.94 11.58 8.80
N TRP A 495 -14.23 12.72 9.41
CA TRP A 495 -14.62 12.83 10.81
C TRP A 495 -16.06 13.33 10.91
N THR A 496 -16.93 12.50 11.48
CA THR A 496 -18.33 12.85 11.75
C THR A 496 -18.53 13.08 13.24
N VAL A 497 -18.78 14.33 13.62
CA VAL A 497 -18.97 14.78 15.00
C VAL A 497 -20.46 14.98 15.29
N HIS A 498 -20.92 14.51 16.45
CA HIS A 498 -22.29 14.72 16.91
C HIS A 498 -22.41 16.11 17.54
N VAL A 499 -23.17 17.02 16.94
CA VAL A 499 -23.32 18.41 17.40
C VAL A 499 -24.54 18.54 18.31
N HIS A 500 -24.56 17.74 19.39
CA HIS A 500 -25.62 17.76 20.40
C HIS A 500 -25.04 17.63 21.79
N VAL A 501 -25.83 18.06 22.78
CA VAL A 501 -25.52 17.87 24.19
C VAL A 501 -26.31 16.67 24.71
N ASP A 502 -25.63 15.59 25.07
CA ASP A 502 -26.25 14.48 25.79
C ASP A 502 -26.70 14.97 27.17
N ARG A 503 -28.01 14.98 27.43
CA ARG A 503 -28.53 15.13 28.79
C ARG A 503 -28.87 13.76 29.34
N THR A 504 -28.18 13.37 30.41
CA THR A 504 -28.58 12.24 31.23
C THR A 504 -29.81 12.64 32.04
N SER A 505 -30.93 11.97 31.79
CA SER A 505 -32.10 12.04 32.66
C SER A 505 -32.01 10.90 33.67
N GLU A 506 -31.85 11.23 34.97
CA GLU A 506 -31.99 10.25 36.05
C GLU A 506 -33.47 9.90 36.24
N LYS A 507 -33.99 9.03 35.38
CA LYS A 507 -35.26 8.35 35.63
C LYS A 507 -34.97 7.00 36.27
N SER A 508 -34.67 7.05 37.57
CA SER A 508 -34.37 5.92 38.48
C SER A 508 -32.94 5.35 38.40
N PRO A 509 -32.39 4.82 39.52
CA PRO A 509 -31.02 4.31 39.60
C PRO A 509 -30.71 3.07 38.74
N ARG A 510 -31.68 2.56 37.96
CA ARG A 510 -31.50 1.41 37.05
C ARG A 510 -31.59 1.75 35.57
N GLN A 511 -31.92 2.98 35.16
CA GLN A 511 -31.97 3.37 33.74
C GLN A 511 -31.47 4.80 33.52
N VAL A 512 -30.21 4.93 33.10
CA VAL A 512 -29.70 6.18 32.54
C VAL A 512 -30.15 6.27 31.08
N VAL A 513 -31.20 7.06 30.82
CA VAL A 513 -31.63 7.35 29.44
C VAL A 513 -30.94 8.64 28.99
N ARG A 514 -30.11 8.55 27.93
CA ARG A 514 -29.58 9.72 27.24
C ARG A 514 -30.67 10.30 26.36
N VAL A 515 -31.12 11.51 26.68
CA VAL A 515 -32.09 12.26 25.88
C VAL A 515 -31.34 13.33 25.12
N ILE A 516 -31.40 13.27 23.78
CA ILE A 516 -30.83 14.31 22.91
C ILE A 516 -31.86 15.44 22.82
N ALA A 517 -31.54 16.58 23.44
CA ALA A 517 -32.40 17.76 23.40
C ALA A 517 -32.05 18.65 22.19
N PRO A 518 -33.03 19.37 21.60
CA PRO A 518 -32.73 20.39 20.61
C PRO A 518 -31.74 21.42 21.13
N LEU A 519 -30.83 21.86 20.25
CA LEU A 519 -29.96 22.99 20.56
C LEU A 519 -30.82 24.25 20.72
N PRO A 520 -30.66 25.01 21.83
CA PRO A 520 -31.34 26.29 22.00
C PRO A 520 -30.99 27.30 20.91
N ASP A 521 -31.87 28.27 20.66
CA ASP A 521 -31.57 29.38 19.76
C ASP A 521 -30.34 30.15 20.21
N GLY A 522 -29.49 30.53 19.25
CA GLY A 522 -28.27 31.28 19.55
C GLY A 522 -27.16 31.05 18.54
N GLU A 523 -26.03 31.66 18.83
CA GLU A 523 -24.80 31.57 18.04
C GLU A 523 -23.85 30.57 18.69
N TYR A 524 -23.27 29.71 17.85
CA TYR A 524 -22.44 28.61 18.29
C TYR A 524 -21.12 28.56 17.51
N LEU A 525 -20.07 28.08 18.18
CA LEU A 525 -18.83 27.65 17.54
C LEU A 525 -18.66 26.14 17.76
N VAL A 526 -18.38 25.39 16.71
CA VAL A 526 -17.77 24.06 16.83
C VAL A 526 -16.27 24.22 16.67
N VAL A 527 -15.53 23.90 17.71
CA VAL A 527 -14.08 23.92 17.73
C VAL A 527 -13.56 22.50 17.55
N LEU A 528 -12.74 22.30 16.54
CA LEU A 528 -12.09 21.04 16.23
C LEU A 528 -10.58 21.15 16.46
N GLN A 529 -9.99 20.07 16.96
CA GLN A 529 -8.55 19.93 17.13
C GLN A 529 -8.11 18.55 16.67
N ALA A 530 -6.98 18.50 15.96
CA ALA A 530 -6.33 17.28 15.50
C ALA A 530 -4.81 17.47 15.56
N SER A 531 -4.08 16.38 15.78
CA SER A 531 -2.62 16.34 15.66
C SER A 531 -2.20 15.25 14.69
N ASP A 532 -1.06 15.42 14.05
CA ASP A 532 -0.40 14.37 13.27
C ASP A 532 0.38 13.41 14.20
N TYR A 533 1.15 12.49 13.61
CA TYR A 533 2.03 11.60 14.38
C TYR A 533 3.38 12.23 14.75
N ALA A 534 3.76 13.37 14.17
CA ALA A 534 4.90 14.19 14.60
C ALA A 534 4.60 15.06 15.84
N GLY A 535 3.32 15.23 16.19
CA GLY A 535 2.84 16.05 17.29
C GLY A 535 2.41 17.48 16.90
N ASN A 536 2.44 17.85 15.61
CA ASN A 536 1.95 19.15 15.18
C ASN A 536 0.43 19.18 15.32
N THR A 537 -0.08 20.23 15.97
CA THR A 537 -1.50 20.35 16.30
C THR A 537 -2.13 21.49 15.52
N ALA A 538 -3.27 21.22 14.89
CA ALA A 538 -4.14 22.24 14.32
C ALA A 538 -5.44 22.34 15.12
N ARG A 539 -5.92 23.57 15.24
CA ARG A 539 -7.24 23.90 15.79
C ARG A 539 -8.01 24.74 14.78
N ARG A 540 -9.29 24.43 14.56
CA ARG A 540 -10.19 25.17 13.69
C ARG A 540 -11.54 25.39 14.37
N ALA A 541 -12.18 26.52 14.09
CA ALA A 541 -13.47 26.86 14.65
C ALA A 541 -14.43 27.20 13.52
N PHE A 542 -15.60 26.58 13.54
CA PHE A 542 -16.66 26.81 12.56
C PHE A 542 -17.86 27.40 13.27
N ALA A 543 -18.31 28.57 12.80
CA ALA A 543 -19.48 29.24 13.34
C ALA A 543 -20.76 28.80 12.64
N PHE A 544 -21.86 28.78 13.39
CA PHE A 544 -23.21 28.61 12.86
C PHE A 544 -24.23 29.22 13.81
N ARG A 545 -25.45 29.44 13.30
CA ARG A 545 -26.57 29.94 14.10
C ARG A 545 -27.67 28.89 14.20
N VAL A 546 -28.23 28.72 15.39
CA VAL A 546 -29.43 27.93 15.60
C VAL A 546 -30.63 28.87 15.70
N ASP A 547 -31.64 28.58 14.88
CA ASP A 547 -32.93 29.26 14.88
C ASP A 547 -34.04 28.20 14.75
N ASN A 548 -34.67 27.86 15.87
CA ASN A 548 -35.73 26.85 15.94
C ASN A 548 -37.08 27.35 15.43
N THR A 549 -37.18 28.62 15.01
CA THR A 549 -38.35 29.11 14.27
C THR A 549 -38.32 28.68 12.81
N LEU A 550 -37.16 28.27 12.30
CA LEU A 550 -37.02 27.76 10.94
C LEU A 550 -37.79 26.44 10.75
N PRO A 551 -38.47 26.26 9.60
CA PRO A 551 -39.05 24.97 9.25
C PRO A 551 -37.96 23.91 9.07
N PRO A 552 -38.30 22.62 9.13
CA PRO A 552 -37.39 21.57 8.72
C PRO A 552 -36.87 21.86 7.30
N PRO A 553 -35.56 21.62 7.03
CA PRO A 553 -35.00 21.91 5.74
C PRO A 553 -35.69 21.07 4.67
N ARG A 554 -35.91 21.64 3.49
CA ARG A 554 -36.43 20.94 2.31
C ARG A 554 -35.33 20.88 1.26
N LEU A 555 -35.23 19.76 0.54
CA LEU A 555 -34.39 19.68 -0.64
C LEU A 555 -34.97 20.61 -1.72
N GLN A 556 -34.25 21.66 -2.10
CA GLN A 556 -34.52 22.31 -3.38
C GLN A 556 -33.97 21.39 -4.47
N ALA A 557 -34.85 20.88 -5.34
CA ALA A 557 -34.40 20.28 -6.59
C ALA A 557 -33.65 21.37 -7.36
N MET A 558 -32.38 21.13 -7.71
CA MET A 558 -31.70 21.99 -8.68
C MET A 558 -32.50 21.95 -9.97
N GLN A 559 -33.25 23.01 -10.27
CA GLN A 559 -33.70 23.25 -11.63
C GLN A 559 -32.44 23.52 -12.46
N PRO A 560 -32.25 22.87 -13.63
CA PRO A 560 -31.17 23.26 -14.52
C PRO A 560 -31.37 24.75 -14.84
N THR A 561 -30.38 25.58 -14.51
CA THR A 561 -30.39 27.00 -14.86
C THR A 561 -30.56 27.13 -16.37
N ALA A 562 -31.72 27.61 -16.79
CA ALA A 562 -31.91 28.13 -18.13
C ALA A 562 -31.04 29.39 -18.27
N GLY A 563 -30.06 29.37 -19.17
CA GLY A 563 -29.28 30.54 -19.55
C GLY A 563 -27.79 30.46 -19.22
N ALA A 564 -27.06 29.57 -19.88
CA ALA A 564 -25.68 29.85 -20.29
C ALA A 564 -25.69 30.00 -21.83
N PRO A 565 -25.04 31.03 -22.41
CA PRO A 565 -25.00 31.23 -23.86
C PRO A 565 -24.40 30.01 -24.57
N GLY A 566 -25.03 29.57 -25.65
CA GLY A 566 -24.80 28.27 -26.27
C GLY A 566 -23.39 28.01 -26.75
N ALA A 567 -22.87 26.83 -26.42
CA ALA A 567 -21.93 26.14 -27.29
C ALA A 567 -22.71 25.72 -28.55
N GLN A 568 -22.44 26.41 -29.67
CA GLN A 568 -22.93 26.00 -30.99
C GLN A 568 -22.46 24.58 -31.26
N GLY A 569 -23.42 23.73 -31.65
CA GLY A 569 -23.19 22.33 -31.99
C GLY A 569 -22.23 22.20 -33.17
N VAL A 570 -21.24 21.33 -33.01
CA VAL A 570 -20.51 20.75 -34.13
C VAL A 570 -21.47 19.77 -34.81
N PRO A 571 -21.74 19.88 -36.13
CA PRO A 571 -22.62 18.94 -36.80
C PRO A 571 -21.91 17.59 -36.98
N ALA A 572 -22.64 16.51 -36.68
CA ALA A 572 -22.19 15.14 -36.91
C ALA A 572 -22.05 14.86 -38.41
N PRO A 573 -21.04 14.08 -38.84
CA PRO A 573 -20.90 13.66 -40.24
C PRO A 573 -21.95 12.59 -40.59
N PRO A 574 -22.55 12.62 -41.80
CA PRO A 574 -23.57 11.66 -42.18
C PRO A 574 -22.96 10.41 -42.83
N GLY A 575 -23.42 9.23 -42.38
CA GLY A 575 -23.44 8.02 -43.19
C GLY A 575 -22.68 6.82 -42.63
N ALA A 576 -23.40 5.89 -42.01
CA ALA A 576 -23.34 4.47 -42.36
C ALA A 576 -24.55 3.73 -41.73
N PRO A 577 -25.10 2.71 -42.42
CA PRO A 577 -26.40 2.11 -42.11
C PRO A 577 -26.32 1.02 -41.03
N GLY A 578 -27.48 0.77 -40.41
CA GLY A 578 -27.62 -0.11 -39.27
C GLY A 578 -27.35 -1.59 -39.53
N ALA A 579 -27.07 -2.28 -38.43
CA ALA A 579 -27.22 -3.72 -38.27
C ALA A 579 -27.37 -4.03 -36.76
N PRO A 580 -28.01 -5.16 -36.41
CA PRO A 580 -28.99 -5.24 -35.34
C PRO A 580 -28.43 -5.78 -34.02
N GLY A 581 -29.25 -5.66 -32.98
CA GLY A 581 -28.94 -6.05 -31.60
C GLY A 581 -28.58 -7.52 -31.41
N GLY A 582 -27.79 -7.74 -30.36
CA GLY A 582 -27.52 -9.02 -29.71
C GLY A 582 -27.19 -8.77 -28.23
N PRO A 583 -27.63 -9.63 -27.30
CA PRO A 583 -27.62 -9.36 -25.86
C PRO A 583 -26.40 -9.94 -25.11
N GLY A 584 -26.13 -9.43 -23.91
CA GLY A 584 -25.52 -10.23 -22.84
C GLY A 584 -24.29 -9.62 -22.13
N GLY A 585 -24.39 -9.56 -20.79
CA GLY A 585 -23.33 -9.81 -19.80
C GLY A 585 -22.06 -8.95 -19.82
N TYR A 586 -21.86 -8.14 -18.78
CA TYR A 586 -21.12 -8.47 -17.55
C TYR A 586 -21.41 -7.41 -16.48
#